data_AF-A0A232EET4-F1
#
_entry.id   AF-A0A232EET4-F1
#
_cell.length_a   1.000
_cell.length_b   1.000
_cell.length_c   1.000
_cell.angle_alpha   90.00
_cell.angle_beta   90.00
_cell.angle_gamma   90.00
#
_symmetry.space_group_name_H-M   'P 1'
#
loop_
_entity.id
_entity.type
_entity.pdbx_description
1 polymer ?
#
loop_
_entity_poly.entity_id
_entity_poly.type
_entity_poly.pdbx_seq_one_letter_code
_entity_poly.pdbx_strand_id
1 'polypeptide(L)'
;MANCQTPGKRSPTAEFPNLLLSTTYALNKSNSKRVCIGLEYSNGYYHQVNKLISNGPMYKNITLDENNWTLLKDQFVAITAYLNNSYSFYYEFGHPVKIYLTNHDLNFSTAYGIKSITIDERPKNTQRSEEDKEG
;
A
#
# COMPACT_ATOMS: atom_id res chain seq x y z
N MET A 1 3.44 41.56 -5.95
CA MET A 1 3.22 41.28 -4.52
C MET A 1 2.17 40.19 -4.41
N ALA A 2 2.58 38.96 -4.10
CA ALA A 2 1.66 37.83 -3.99
C ALA A 2 1.06 37.79 -2.56
N ASN A 3 -0.26 37.69 -2.50
CA ASN A 3 -1.06 37.78 -1.29
C ASN A 3 -1.03 36.44 -0.52
N CYS A 4 -0.44 36.44 0.67
CA CYS A 4 -0.40 35.28 1.56
C CYS A 4 -1.77 35.11 2.25
N GLN A 5 -2.56 34.12 1.83
CA GLN A 5 -3.76 33.72 2.56
C GLN A 5 -3.42 32.80 3.75
N THR A 6 -4.07 33.09 4.87
CA THR A 6 -3.95 32.47 6.20
C THR A 6 -4.34 30.98 6.23
N PRO A 7 -3.76 30.17 7.14
CA PRO A 7 -4.05 28.74 7.19
C PRO A 7 -5.38 28.48 7.92
N GLY A 8 -6.40 28.08 7.16
CA GLY A 8 -7.62 27.50 7.70
C GLY A 8 -7.36 26.16 8.39
N LYS A 9 -8.15 25.88 9.44
CA LYS A 9 -8.09 24.67 10.30
C LYS A 9 -7.85 23.39 9.49
N ARG A 10 -6.72 22.72 9.75
CA ARG A 10 -6.40 21.40 9.20
C ARG A 10 -7.37 20.36 9.77
N SER A 11 -8.15 19.75 8.89
CA SER A 11 -8.78 18.43 9.07
C SER A 11 -7.70 17.39 9.42
N PRO A 12 -8.00 16.24 10.06
CA PRO A 12 -7.02 15.15 10.25
C PRO A 12 -6.76 14.43 8.92
N THR A 13 -6.30 15.18 7.93
CA THR A 13 -5.77 14.70 6.67
C THR A 13 -4.31 14.37 6.89
N ALA A 14 -3.91 13.15 6.52
CA ALA A 14 -2.53 12.69 6.51
C ALA A 14 -1.59 13.83 6.09
N GLU A 15 -0.70 14.26 6.99
CA GLU A 15 0.21 15.35 6.67
C GLU A 15 1.21 14.89 5.61
N PHE A 16 1.33 15.66 4.53
CA PHE A 16 2.28 15.46 3.44
C PHE A 16 3.18 16.71 3.36
N PRO A 17 4.16 16.86 4.26
CA PRO A 17 4.81 18.16 4.42
C PRO A 17 5.62 18.64 3.21
N ASN A 18 6.01 17.78 2.24
CA ASN A 18 6.96 18.18 1.17
C ASN A 18 6.67 17.59 -0.24
N LEU A 19 5.41 17.38 -0.64
CA LEU A 19 5.12 16.91 -2.01
C LEU A 19 5.10 18.07 -3.01
N LEU A 20 6.06 18.12 -3.95
CA LEU A 20 6.14 19.14 -5.00
C LEU A 20 5.05 18.97 -6.06
N LEU A 21 4.70 17.73 -6.38
CA LEU A 21 3.65 17.34 -7.32
C LEU A 21 2.99 16.08 -6.76
N SER A 22 1.68 16.10 -6.50
CA SER A 22 0.97 14.91 -6.05
C SER A 22 -0.45 14.84 -6.58
N THR A 23 -0.95 13.63 -6.78
CA THR A 23 -2.32 13.35 -7.14
C THR A 23 -2.83 12.20 -6.28
N THR A 24 -4.06 12.34 -5.79
CA THR A 24 -4.71 11.31 -4.97
C THR A 24 -5.90 10.74 -5.73
N TYR A 25 -5.95 9.41 -5.84
CA TYR A 25 -7.00 8.66 -6.49
C TYR A 25 -7.81 7.85 -5.46
N ALA A 26 -9.13 7.80 -5.63
CA ALA A 26 -9.98 6.92 -4.84
C ALA A 26 -9.82 5.47 -5.31
N LEU A 27 -9.61 4.55 -4.37
CA LEU A 27 -9.55 3.10 -4.64
C LEU A 27 -10.90 2.41 -4.46
N ASN A 28 -11.87 3.07 -3.84
CA ASN A 28 -13.21 2.55 -3.63
C ASN A 28 -14.28 3.64 -3.77
N LYS A 29 -15.54 3.21 -4.01
CA LYS A 29 -16.68 4.12 -4.23
C LYS A 29 -16.94 5.06 -3.06
N SER A 30 -16.71 4.60 -1.82
CA SER A 30 -16.88 5.42 -0.62
C SER A 30 -15.77 6.43 -0.39
N ASN A 31 -14.73 6.45 -1.25
CA ASN A 31 -13.55 7.31 -1.13
C ASN A 31 -12.84 7.21 0.24
N SER A 32 -13.05 6.08 0.94
CA SER A 32 -12.45 5.81 2.23
C SER A 32 -11.08 5.15 2.11
N LYS A 33 -10.76 4.59 0.94
CA LYS A 33 -9.42 4.10 0.60
C LYS A 33 -8.92 4.88 -0.61
N ARG A 34 -7.71 5.40 -0.53
CA ARG A 34 -7.12 6.27 -1.54
C ARG A 34 -5.66 5.89 -1.77
N VAL A 35 -5.14 6.17 -2.96
CA VAL A 35 -3.70 6.12 -3.24
C VAL A 35 -3.24 7.53 -3.59
N CYS A 36 -2.17 7.99 -2.95
CA CYS A 36 -1.48 9.22 -3.31
C CYS A 36 -0.18 8.86 -4.02
N ILE A 37 -0.01 9.40 -5.21
CA ILE A 37 1.21 9.30 -6.00
C ILE A 37 1.78 10.71 -6.08
N GLY A 38 3.04 10.88 -5.73
CA GLY A 38 3.67 12.18 -5.80
C GLY A 38 5.19 12.14 -5.82
N LEU A 39 5.76 13.33 -5.86
CA LEU A 39 7.19 13.57 -5.83
C LEU A 39 7.53 14.40 -4.60
N GLU A 40 8.38 13.86 -3.73
CA GLU A 40 8.90 14.56 -2.55
C GLU A 40 10.34 14.99 -2.80
N TYR A 41 10.70 16.20 -2.35
CA TYR A 41 12.11 16.60 -2.31
C TYR A 41 12.62 16.51 -0.88
N SER A 42 13.60 15.65 -0.66
CA SER A 42 14.24 15.46 0.65
C SER A 42 15.71 15.10 0.48
N ASN A 43 16.55 15.56 1.41
CA ASN A 43 18.00 15.33 1.41
C ASN A 43 18.72 15.71 0.10
N GLY A 44 18.23 16.73 -0.61
CA GLY A 44 18.84 17.20 -1.86
C GLY A 44 18.40 16.46 -3.13
N TYR A 45 17.49 15.48 -3.02
CA TYR A 45 17.04 14.66 -4.14
C TYR A 45 15.51 14.57 -4.21
N TYR A 46 15.00 14.30 -5.40
CA TYR A 46 13.60 13.99 -5.63
C TYR A 46 13.36 12.49 -5.49
N HIS A 47 12.34 12.11 -4.72
CA HIS A 47 11.94 10.73 -4.48
C HIS A 47 10.47 10.56 -4.83
N GLN A 48 10.14 9.44 -5.47
CA GLN A 48 8.75 9.08 -5.66
C GLN A 48 8.11 8.69 -4.33
N VAL A 49 6.86 9.08 -4.14
CA VAL A 49 6.06 8.72 -2.97
C VAL A 49 4.79 8.05 -3.46
N ASN A 50 4.63 6.77 -3.09
CA ASN A 50 3.39 6.01 -3.30
C ASN A 50 2.81 5.68 -1.93
N LYS A 51 1.67 6.28 -1.58
CA LYS A 51 1.04 6.12 -0.26
C LYS A 51 -0.38 5.60 -0.36
N LEU A 52 -0.66 4.49 0.31
CA LEU A 52 -2.02 4.01 0.53
C LEU A 52 -2.59 4.68 1.78
N ILE A 53 -3.74 5.31 1.60
CA ILE A 53 -4.41 6.12 2.61
C ILE A 53 -5.75 5.48 2.93
N SER A 54 -6.04 5.32 4.21
CA SER A 54 -7.33 4.84 4.68
C SER A 54 -7.93 5.87 5.64
N ASN A 55 -9.19 6.23 5.40
CA ASN A 55 -9.93 7.13 6.27
C ASN A 55 -10.48 6.31 7.44
N GLY A 56 -9.74 6.29 8.54
CA GLY A 56 -10.21 5.75 9.80
C GLY A 56 -9.11 5.78 10.87
N PRO A 57 -9.45 6.06 12.14
CA PRO A 57 -8.46 6.24 13.21
C PRO A 57 -7.65 4.96 13.50
N MET A 58 -8.17 3.79 13.11
CA MET A 58 -7.53 2.50 13.31
C MET A 58 -6.60 2.07 12.16
N TYR A 59 -6.59 2.79 11.04
CA TYR A 59 -5.80 2.39 9.87
C TYR A 59 -4.57 3.28 9.72
N LYS A 60 -3.39 2.66 9.74
CA LYS A 60 -2.13 3.33 9.43
C LYS A 60 -2.03 3.54 7.92
N ASN A 61 -1.59 4.72 7.51
CA ASN A 61 -1.23 4.93 6.11
C ASN A 61 0.05 4.17 5.79
N ILE A 62 0.09 3.55 4.61
CA ILE A 62 1.23 2.75 4.17
C ILE A 62 1.99 3.53 3.12
N THR A 63 3.28 3.77 3.34
CA THR A 63 4.16 4.34 2.34
C THR A 63 4.96 3.21 1.70
N LEU A 64 4.84 3.09 0.38
CA LEU A 64 5.58 2.14 -0.43
C LEU A 64 6.79 2.85 -1.03
N ASP A 65 7.98 2.34 -0.73
CA ASP A 65 9.18 2.71 -1.47
C ASP A 65 9.14 2.11 -2.90
N GLU A 66 10.15 2.46 -3.70
CA GLU A 66 10.27 2.03 -5.09
C GLU A 66 10.25 0.50 -5.27
N ASN A 67 10.93 -0.22 -4.38
CA ASN A 67 11.04 -1.67 -4.45
C ASN A 67 9.69 -2.33 -4.11
N ASN A 68 9.06 -1.91 -3.01
CA ASN A 68 7.75 -2.43 -2.62
C ASN A 68 6.68 -2.08 -3.65
N TRP A 69 6.74 -0.88 -4.26
CA TRP A 69 5.82 -0.51 -5.34
C TRP A 69 6.00 -1.38 -6.58
N THR A 70 7.23 -1.65 -6.97
CA THR A 70 7.53 -2.52 -8.12
C THR A 70 7.02 -3.94 -7.89
N LEU A 71 7.35 -4.52 -6.74
CA LEU A 71 6.87 -5.85 -6.37
C LEU A 71 5.34 -5.91 -6.30
N LEU A 72 4.68 -4.87 -5.79
CA LEU A 72 3.23 -4.82 -5.73
C LEU A 72 2.59 -4.78 -7.14
N LYS A 73 3.17 -4.03 -8.09
CA LYS A 73 2.71 -4.00 -9.48
C LYS A 73 2.80 -5.38 -10.13
N ASP A 74 3.87 -6.12 -9.87
CA ASP A 74 4.06 -7.47 -10.40
C ASP A 74 2.94 -8.43 -9.94
N GLN A 75 2.29 -8.12 -8.82
CA GLN A 75 1.16 -8.91 -8.30
C GLN A 75 -0.22 -8.45 -8.80
N PHE A 76 -0.32 -7.41 -9.62
CA PHE A 76 -1.63 -6.90 -10.05
C PHE A 76 -2.44 -7.94 -10.83
N VAL A 77 -1.79 -8.78 -11.64
CA VAL A 77 -2.48 -9.87 -12.35
C VAL A 77 -3.10 -10.86 -11.35
N ALA A 78 -2.33 -11.27 -10.34
CA ALA A 78 -2.79 -12.17 -9.28
C ALA A 78 -3.93 -11.53 -8.46
N ILE A 79 -3.78 -10.27 -8.07
CA ILE A 79 -4.80 -9.47 -7.37
C ILE A 79 -6.11 -9.41 -8.17
N THR A 80 -6.03 -9.08 -9.46
CA THR A 80 -7.20 -9.01 -10.33
C THR A 80 -7.87 -10.38 -10.50
N ALA A 81 -7.08 -11.42 -10.77
CA ALA A 81 -7.59 -12.79 -10.92
C ALA A 81 -8.29 -13.28 -9.64
N TYR A 82 -7.71 -12.99 -8.47
CA TYR A 82 -8.31 -13.31 -7.18
C TYR A 82 -9.65 -12.61 -6.99
N LEU A 83 -9.69 -11.27 -7.12
CA LEU A 83 -10.89 -10.47 -6.88
C LEU A 83 -12.02 -10.78 -7.87
N ASN A 84 -11.69 -11.16 -9.11
CA ASN A 84 -12.66 -11.49 -10.14
C ASN A 84 -13.16 -12.94 -10.10
N ASN A 85 -12.82 -13.71 -9.07
CA ASN A 85 -13.15 -15.14 -8.99
C ASN A 85 -12.66 -15.96 -10.19
N SER A 86 -11.50 -15.58 -10.76
CA SER A 86 -10.93 -16.39 -11.83
C SER A 86 -10.57 -17.77 -11.29
N TYR A 87 -11.12 -18.82 -11.90
CA TYR A 87 -10.73 -20.19 -11.63
C TYR A 87 -9.21 -20.39 -11.83
N SER A 88 -8.62 -19.64 -12.77
CA SER A 88 -7.18 -19.65 -13.03
C SER A 88 -6.36 -19.20 -11.83
N PHE A 89 -6.89 -18.36 -10.93
CA PHE A 89 -6.12 -17.88 -9.78
C PHE A 89 -5.65 -19.05 -8.90
N TYR A 90 -6.55 -19.97 -8.56
CA TYR A 90 -6.22 -21.09 -7.68
C TYR A 90 -5.35 -22.14 -8.38
N TYR A 91 -5.44 -22.23 -9.71
CA TYR A 91 -4.62 -23.14 -10.51
C TYR A 91 -3.20 -22.60 -10.73
N GLU A 92 -3.07 -21.30 -11.02
CA GLU A 92 -1.80 -20.65 -11.34
C GLU A 92 -1.01 -20.24 -10.09
N PHE A 93 -1.71 -19.85 -9.01
CA PHE A 93 -1.07 -19.31 -7.80
C PHE A 93 -1.27 -20.20 -6.57
N GLY A 94 -2.28 -21.08 -6.52
CA GLY A 94 -2.58 -21.91 -5.34
C GLY A 94 -3.51 -21.25 -4.31
N HIS A 95 -3.85 -21.99 -3.24
CA HIS A 95 -4.66 -21.49 -2.11
C HIS A 95 -3.83 -20.61 -1.16
N PRO A 96 -4.47 -19.72 -0.37
CA PRO A 96 -4.10 -18.31 -0.23
C PRO A 96 -2.58 -18.09 -0.08
N VAL A 97 -2.00 -17.52 -1.13
CA VAL A 97 -0.57 -17.18 -1.20
C VAL A 97 -0.32 -15.92 -0.40
N LYS A 98 0.50 -16.01 0.64
CA LYS A 98 1.07 -14.81 1.25
C LYS A 98 2.19 -14.31 0.34
N ILE A 99 2.07 -13.09 -0.17
CA ILE A 99 3.09 -12.49 -1.02
C ILE A 99 3.93 -11.52 -0.21
N TYR A 100 5.23 -11.77 -0.19
CA TYR A 100 6.18 -10.99 0.58
C TYR A 100 6.67 -9.80 -0.23
N LEU A 101 6.36 -8.59 0.23
CA LEU A 101 7.06 -7.38 -0.17
C LEU A 101 8.26 -7.17 0.77
N THR A 102 9.15 -6.24 0.44
CA THR A 102 10.38 -5.99 1.20
C THR A 102 10.10 -5.78 2.69
N ASN A 103 9.17 -4.86 2.99
CA ASN A 103 8.82 -4.48 4.37
C ASN A 103 7.35 -4.70 4.70
N HIS A 104 6.59 -5.28 3.77
CA HIS A 104 5.16 -5.49 3.91
C HIS A 104 4.79 -6.91 3.49
N ASP A 105 3.66 -7.38 3.98
CA ASP A 105 3.06 -8.63 3.57
C ASP A 105 1.72 -8.34 2.89
N LEU A 106 1.52 -8.94 1.72
CA LEU A 106 0.25 -8.91 0.99
C LEU A 106 -0.50 -10.21 1.27
N ASN A 107 -1.64 -10.09 1.94
CA ASN A 107 -2.47 -11.21 2.38
C ASN A 107 -3.79 -11.23 1.61
N PHE A 108 -4.17 -12.40 1.11
CA PHE A 108 -5.45 -12.65 0.45
C PHE A 108 -6.39 -13.38 1.42
N SER A 109 -7.59 -12.85 1.65
CA SER A 109 -8.54 -13.43 2.58
C SER A 109 -9.95 -13.46 2.01
N THR A 110 -10.65 -14.58 2.22
CA THR A 110 -12.06 -14.74 1.86
C THR A 110 -12.85 -15.09 3.11
N ALA A 111 -13.85 -14.29 3.45
CA ALA A 111 -14.75 -14.54 4.57
C ALA A 111 -16.19 -14.28 4.11
N TYR A 112 -17.10 -15.22 4.37
CA TYR A 112 -18.52 -15.11 3.98
C TYR A 112 -18.72 -14.79 2.49
N GLY A 113 -17.87 -15.33 1.61
CA GLY A 113 -17.89 -15.06 0.17
C GLY A 113 -17.33 -13.69 -0.24
N ILE A 114 -16.92 -12.86 0.73
CA ILE A 114 -16.30 -11.56 0.49
C ILE A 114 -14.79 -11.74 0.42
N LYS A 115 -14.19 -11.28 -0.68
CA LYS A 115 -12.74 -11.27 -0.89
C LYS A 115 -12.13 -9.95 -0.46
N SER A 116 -11.01 -10.02 0.22
CA SER A 116 -10.22 -8.87 0.61
C SER A 116 -8.74 -9.12 0.44
N ILE A 117 -8.02 -8.02 0.25
CA ILE A 117 -6.56 -7.98 0.19
C ILE A 117 -6.10 -7.01 1.27
N THR A 118 -5.17 -7.45 2.09
CA THR A 118 -4.60 -6.66 3.18
C THR A 118 -3.10 -6.49 2.94
N ILE A 119 -2.58 -5.29 3.18
CA ILE A 119 -1.16 -5.00 3.17
C ILE A 119 -0.77 -4.64 4.59
N ASP A 120 0.09 -5.44 5.20
CA ASP A 120 0.52 -5.29 6.59
C ASP A 120 2.01 -4.97 6.64
N GLU A 121 2.42 -4.00 7.45
CA GLU A 121 3.85 -3.71 7.66
C GLU A 121 4.47 -4.81 8.53
N ARG A 122 5.58 -5.39 8.08
CA ARG A 122 6.28 -6.44 8.82
C ARG A 122 7.01 -5.80 10.02
N PRO A 123 6.93 -6.37 11.23
CA PRO A 123 7.72 -5.89 12.36
C PRO A 123 9.21 -5.91 12.04
N LYS A 124 9.94 -4.83 12.39
CA LYS A 124 11.38 -4.67 12.09
C LYS A 124 12.31 -5.70 12.76
N ASN A 125 11.79 -6.63 13.56
CA ASN A 125 12.58 -7.59 14.36
C ASN A 125 12.57 -9.03 13.86
N THR A 126 12.13 -9.30 12.63
CA THR A 126 12.35 -10.63 12.03
C THR A 126 13.49 -10.55 11.03
N GLN A 127 14.72 -10.44 11.54
CA GLN A 127 15.84 -11.02 10.81
C GLN A 127 15.54 -12.50 10.65
N ARG A 128 15.66 -12.98 9.42
CA ARG A 128 15.48 -14.37 9.04
C ARG A 128 16.52 -15.20 9.82
N SER A 129 16.10 -15.89 10.87
CA SER A 129 16.90 -16.99 11.39
C SER A 129 16.86 -18.09 10.34
N GLU A 130 18.00 -18.31 9.69
CA GLU A 130 18.28 -19.52 8.92
C GLU A 130 18.36 -20.72 9.87
N GLU A 131 17.23 -21.15 10.42
CA GLU A 131 17.13 -22.42 11.14
C GLU A 131 15.81 -23.05 10.72
N ASP A 132 15.85 -23.79 9.61
CA ASP A 132 14.99 -24.94 9.30
C ASP A 132 15.59 -25.69 8.10
N LYS A 133 16.90 -25.97 8.20
CA LYS A 133 17.55 -27.07 7.49
C LYS A 133 18.18 -27.99 8.54
N GLU A 134 17.35 -28.78 9.19
CA GLU A 134 17.57 -30.17 9.62
C GLU A 134 16.58 -30.51 10.74
N GLY A 135 15.80 -31.55 10.48
CA GLY A 135 14.80 -32.14 11.37
C GLY A 135 14.07 -33.26 10.64
#